data_AF-A0A0C3CNR0-F1
#
_entry.id   AF-A0A0C3CNR0-F1
#
_cell.length_a   1.000
_cell.length_b   1.000
_cell.length_c   1.000
_cell.angle_alpha   90.00
_cell.angle_beta   90.00
_cell.angle_gamma   90.00
#
_symmetry.space_group_name_H-M   'P 1'
#
loop_
_entity.id
_entity.type
_entity.pdbx_description
1 polymer ?
#
loop_
_entity_poly.entity_id
_entity_poly.type
_entity_poly.pdbx_seq_one_letter_code
_entity_poly.pdbx_strand_id
1 'polypeptide(L)'
;MDSRGALPFLLKTTLEDYHTTESLVYEELTFNLGTDTKLSRWRDSVRKLGTRLNAHKFARKIIFVTVHSDLTRGDLFAGKDENEGDVSAEVEDFMTCLFSSPLEDIVHASTLFMLTCGPLVTFQESFLKLKTSISRLRPEYTIAFTQTDFISAAVKLFIVAYGIQVLIEGHVLADILQDLLDVSLDLRMHSDVVLFHIQGIRSSNSVLSLLYAWYHSYCHPWGIALPMGCPQCRSIRPWSRSKGDPKGTHPKARVSTCQSIDCGFEARLKPLLDKYEIVSSDRTSGWLKYIISAAETL
;
A
#
# COMPACT_ATOMS: atom_id res chain seq x y z
N MET A 1 -9.39 -21.22 0.05
CA MET A 1 -9.58 -20.38 -1.14
C MET A 1 -8.78 -20.99 -2.28
N ASP A 2 -9.26 -20.90 -3.51
CA ASP A 2 -8.43 -21.16 -4.68
C ASP A 2 -7.38 -20.05 -4.77
N SER A 3 -6.09 -20.39 -4.57
CA SER A 3 -5.00 -19.41 -4.60
C SER A 3 -4.64 -18.96 -6.02
N ARG A 4 -5.27 -19.55 -7.06
CA ARG A 4 -5.09 -19.15 -8.45
C ARG A 4 -5.49 -17.68 -8.63
N GLY A 5 -4.49 -16.85 -8.91
CA GLY A 5 -4.65 -15.41 -9.13
C GLY A 5 -4.34 -14.53 -7.92
N ALA A 6 -4.01 -15.10 -6.76
CA ALA A 6 -3.48 -14.36 -5.62
C ALA A 6 -2.11 -13.76 -5.97
N LEU A 7 -1.85 -12.53 -5.52
CA LEU A 7 -0.59 -11.82 -5.81
C LEU A 7 0.68 -12.59 -5.40
N PRO A 8 0.73 -13.26 -4.23
CA PRO A 8 1.92 -14.04 -3.85
C PRO A 8 2.18 -15.21 -4.80
N PHE A 9 1.11 -15.89 -5.23
CA PHE A 9 1.22 -17.01 -6.16
C PHE A 9 1.61 -16.52 -7.57
N LEU A 10 1.08 -15.37 -8.00
CA LEU A 10 1.50 -14.73 -9.26
C LEU A 10 2.99 -14.40 -9.26
N LEU A 11 3.51 -13.85 -8.15
CA LEU A 11 4.94 -13.59 -8.01
C LEU A 11 5.73 -14.89 -8.08
N LYS A 12 5.31 -15.93 -7.35
CA LYS A 12 5.94 -17.26 -7.39
C LYS A 12 6.04 -17.77 -8.83
N THR A 13 4.93 -17.81 -9.57
CA THR A 13 4.93 -18.27 -10.97
C THR A 13 5.81 -17.43 -11.88
N THR A 14 5.91 -16.12 -11.64
CA THR A 14 6.83 -15.25 -12.40
C THR A 14 8.31 -15.62 -12.18
N LEU A 15 8.64 -16.17 -11.00
CA LEU A 15 10.00 -16.52 -10.60
C LEU A 15 10.38 -17.99 -10.87
N GLU A 16 9.40 -18.86 -11.09
CA GLU A 16 9.62 -20.32 -11.23
C GLU A 16 10.58 -20.68 -12.35
N ASP A 17 10.57 -19.96 -13.47
CA ASP A 17 11.46 -20.22 -14.61
C ASP A 17 12.93 -19.82 -14.32
N TYR A 18 13.18 -19.02 -13.28
CA TYR A 18 14.49 -18.50 -12.90
C TYR A 18 15.09 -19.23 -11.69
N HIS A 19 14.32 -20.12 -11.05
CA HIS A 19 14.68 -20.74 -9.79
C HIS A 19 14.43 -22.25 -9.78
N THR A 20 15.29 -22.98 -9.09
CA THR A 20 15.00 -24.37 -8.72
C THR A 20 14.12 -24.42 -7.48
N THR A 21 13.51 -25.58 -7.23
CA THR A 21 12.73 -25.85 -5.99
C THR A 21 13.53 -25.71 -4.70
N GLU A 22 14.87 -25.73 -4.79
CA GLU A 22 15.77 -25.51 -3.64
C GLU A 22 16.07 -24.03 -3.39
N SER A 23 15.92 -23.18 -4.42
CA SER A 23 16.27 -21.75 -4.37
C SER A 23 15.07 -20.82 -4.20
N LEU A 24 13.85 -21.31 -4.42
CA LEU A 24 12.60 -20.59 -4.24
C LEU A 24 11.68 -21.34 -3.29
N VAL A 25 11.40 -20.72 -2.15
CA VAL A 25 10.48 -21.26 -1.13
C VAL A 25 9.23 -20.40 -1.08
N TYR A 26 8.07 -21.05 -1.14
CA TYR A 26 6.75 -20.40 -1.03
C TYR A 26 5.97 -21.02 0.14
N GLU A 27 5.47 -20.16 1.03
CA GLU A 27 4.71 -20.55 2.21
C GLU A 27 3.46 -19.68 2.30
N GLU A 28 2.31 -20.31 2.52
CA GLU A 28 1.02 -19.63 2.71
C GLU A 28 0.41 -20.07 4.03
N LEU A 29 0.02 -19.09 4.86
CA LEU A 29 -0.60 -19.35 6.15
C LEU A 29 -1.81 -18.44 6.33
N THR A 30 -2.85 -18.99 6.94
CA THR A 30 -4.01 -18.23 7.41
C THR A 30 -3.89 -18.01 8.91
N PHE A 31 -3.93 -16.76 9.35
CA PHE A 31 -3.94 -16.42 10.77
C PHE A 31 -5.37 -16.37 11.32
N ASN A 32 -5.50 -16.60 12.63
CA ASN A 32 -6.69 -16.28 13.40
C ASN A 32 -6.24 -16.02 14.84
N LEU A 33 -6.38 -14.78 15.28
CA LEU A 33 -5.90 -14.24 16.54
C LEU A 33 -7.07 -13.81 17.45
N GLY A 34 -8.32 -14.11 17.07
CA GLY A 34 -9.52 -13.57 17.72
C GLY A 34 -9.80 -14.13 19.13
N THR A 35 -9.08 -15.15 19.58
CA THR A 35 -9.12 -15.65 20.97
C THR A 35 -7.74 -16.08 21.43
N ASP A 36 -7.50 -16.15 22.73
CA ASP A 36 -6.21 -16.60 23.30
C ASP A 36 -5.83 -18.01 22.84
N THR A 37 -6.82 -18.91 22.74
CA THR A 37 -6.59 -20.27 22.24
C THR A 37 -6.14 -20.26 20.77
N LYS A 38 -6.79 -19.45 19.92
CA LYS A 38 -6.46 -19.32 18.50
C LYS A 38 -5.09 -18.64 18.32
N LEU A 39 -4.80 -17.60 19.11
CA LEU A 39 -3.49 -16.94 19.17
C LEU A 39 -2.36 -17.89 19.62
N SER A 40 -2.61 -18.75 20.60
CA SER A 40 -1.62 -19.76 21.04
C SER A 40 -1.28 -20.74 19.92
N ARG A 41 -2.29 -21.22 19.18
CA ARG A 41 -2.10 -22.08 18.00
C ARG A 41 -1.35 -21.36 16.88
N TRP A 42 -1.63 -20.08 16.67
CA TRP A 42 -0.88 -19.25 15.73
C TRP A 42 0.59 -19.19 16.14
N ARG A 43 0.89 -18.89 17.41
CA ARG A 43 2.25 -18.85 17.96
C ARG A 43 3.00 -20.17 17.79
N ASP A 44 2.34 -21.31 18.01
CA ASP A 44 2.93 -22.63 17.72
C ASP A 44 3.29 -22.81 16.24
N SER A 45 2.41 -22.35 15.34
CA SER A 45 2.58 -22.47 13.90
C SER A 45 3.72 -21.59 13.38
N VAL A 46 3.75 -20.32 13.77
CA VAL A 46 4.82 -19.39 13.39
C VAL A 46 6.16 -19.75 14.04
N ARG A 47 6.15 -20.38 15.23
CA ARG A 47 7.38 -20.91 15.82
C ARG A 47 8.01 -21.97 14.93
N LYS A 48 7.22 -22.97 14.53
CA LYS A 48 7.70 -24.06 13.65
C LYS A 48 8.16 -23.51 12.29
N LEU A 49 7.37 -22.62 11.70
CA LEU A 49 7.70 -21.99 10.42
C LEU A 49 8.98 -21.14 10.51
N GLY A 50 9.05 -20.24 11.48
CA GLY A 50 10.19 -19.33 11.64
C GLY A 50 11.48 -20.10 11.90
N THR A 51 11.47 -21.16 12.71
CA THR A 51 12.65 -22.03 12.89
C THR A 51 13.09 -22.67 11.58
N ARG A 52 12.15 -23.19 10.77
CA ARG A 52 12.44 -23.80 9.46
C ARG A 52 13.01 -22.78 8.48
N LEU A 53 12.42 -21.59 8.38
CA LEU A 53 12.86 -20.55 7.47
C LEU A 53 14.21 -19.96 7.90
N ASN A 54 14.43 -19.73 9.21
CA ASN A 54 15.71 -19.21 9.72
C ASN A 54 16.87 -20.20 9.56
N ALA A 55 16.60 -21.50 9.38
CA ALA A 55 17.63 -22.48 9.04
C ALA A 55 18.23 -22.25 7.63
N HIS A 56 17.57 -21.45 6.79
CA HIS A 56 17.99 -21.13 5.43
C HIS A 56 18.49 -19.69 5.34
N LYS A 57 19.46 -19.45 4.45
CA LYS A 57 19.95 -18.11 4.15
C LYS A 57 19.32 -17.62 2.86
N PHE A 58 18.22 -16.89 2.97
CA PHE A 58 17.57 -16.26 1.82
C PHE A 58 18.25 -14.94 1.45
N ALA A 59 18.56 -14.76 0.16
CA ALA A 59 19.06 -13.49 -0.36
C ALA A 59 17.97 -12.41 -0.40
N ARG A 60 16.72 -12.80 -0.71
CA ARG A 60 15.55 -11.93 -0.78
C ARG A 60 14.39 -12.58 -0.03
N LYS A 61 13.61 -11.77 0.67
CA LYS A 61 12.44 -12.20 1.46
C LYS A 61 11.28 -11.27 1.11
N ILE A 62 10.18 -11.83 0.63
CA ILE A 62 9.00 -11.09 0.22
C ILE A 62 7.82 -11.64 1.02
N ILE A 63 7.14 -10.76 1.75
CA ILE A 63 6.04 -11.11 2.64
C ILE A 63 4.80 -10.35 2.19
N PHE A 64 3.70 -11.07 2.02
CA PHE A 64 2.40 -10.46 1.75
C PHE A 64 1.47 -10.69 2.93
N VAL A 65 0.88 -9.61 3.44
CA VAL A 65 -0.16 -9.65 4.46
C VAL A 65 -1.44 -9.21 3.80
N THR A 66 -2.40 -10.11 3.66
CA THR A 66 -3.74 -9.80 3.14
C THR A 66 -4.71 -9.77 4.31
N VAL A 67 -5.33 -8.61 4.55
CA VAL A 67 -6.16 -8.39 5.74
C VAL A 67 -7.20 -7.30 5.47
N HIS A 68 -8.24 -7.24 6.29
CA HIS A 68 -9.19 -6.13 6.30
C HIS A 68 -8.86 -5.16 7.43
N SER A 69 -9.10 -3.88 7.20
CA SER A 69 -9.06 -2.84 8.22
C SER A 69 -10.45 -2.34 8.53
N ASP A 70 -10.72 -2.13 9.82
CA ASP A 70 -11.96 -1.56 10.32
C ASP A 70 -12.17 -0.14 9.78
N LEU A 71 -13.35 0.13 9.21
CA LEU A 71 -13.64 1.41 8.56
C LEU A 71 -13.75 2.58 9.54
N THR A 72 -13.94 2.31 10.84
CA THR A 72 -14.16 3.34 11.86
C THR A 72 -12.89 3.72 12.60
N ARG A 73 -11.99 2.75 12.81
CA ARG A 73 -10.77 2.91 13.63
C ARG A 73 -9.48 2.69 12.86
N GLY A 74 -9.53 2.10 11.66
CA GLY A 74 -8.34 1.71 10.92
C GLY A 74 -7.58 0.53 11.55
N ASP A 75 -8.15 -0.14 12.56
CA ASP A 75 -7.58 -1.33 13.19
C ASP A 75 -7.62 -2.52 12.22
N LEU A 76 -6.83 -3.58 12.47
CA LEU A 76 -6.73 -4.73 11.57
C LEU A 76 -7.56 -5.89 12.08
N PHE A 77 -8.30 -6.54 11.17
CA PHE A 77 -9.03 -7.76 11.46
C PHE A 77 -8.06 -8.84 11.95
N ALA A 78 -8.22 -9.23 13.21
CA ALA A 78 -7.37 -10.18 13.91
C ALA A 78 -7.92 -11.61 13.79
N GLY A 79 -9.24 -11.77 13.62
CA GLY A 79 -9.88 -13.07 13.48
C GLY A 79 -11.29 -13.10 14.04
N LYS A 80 -11.75 -14.31 14.36
CA LYS A 80 -13.09 -14.54 14.92
C LYS A 80 -12.99 -14.88 16.40
N ASP A 81 -13.89 -14.36 17.24
CA ASP A 81 -13.99 -14.74 18.65
C ASP A 81 -14.61 -16.15 18.83
N GLU A 82 -15.09 -16.49 20.04
CA GLU A 82 -15.75 -17.77 20.31
C GLU A 82 -17.18 -17.86 19.73
N ASN A 83 -17.80 -16.72 19.46
CA ASN A 83 -19.16 -16.58 18.94
C ASN A 83 -19.19 -16.24 17.44
N GLU A 84 -18.07 -16.40 16.73
CA GLU A 84 -17.90 -16.01 15.32
C GLU A 84 -18.08 -14.50 15.05
N GLY A 85 -17.96 -13.67 16.09
CA GLY A 85 -17.86 -12.22 16.00
C GLY A 85 -16.51 -11.80 15.44
N ASP A 86 -16.49 -10.74 14.63
CA ASP A 86 -15.26 -10.17 14.10
C ASP A 86 -14.49 -9.43 15.20
N VAL A 87 -13.21 -9.75 15.32
CA VAL A 87 -12.28 -9.10 16.25
C VAL A 87 -11.26 -8.32 15.45
N SER A 88 -11.11 -7.04 15.78
CA SER A 88 -10.05 -6.18 15.27
C SER A 88 -9.03 -5.91 16.38
N ALA A 89 -7.76 -5.82 16.01
CA ALA A 89 -6.68 -5.46 16.90
C ALA A 89 -6.01 -4.18 16.39
N GLU A 90 -5.47 -3.40 17.32
CA GLU A 90 -4.65 -2.25 16.95
C GLU A 90 -3.48 -2.69 16.06
N VAL A 91 -3.09 -1.84 15.12
CA VAL A 91 -2.08 -2.21 14.12
C VAL A 91 -0.79 -2.74 14.75
N GLU A 92 -0.32 -2.10 15.84
CA GLU A 92 0.92 -2.52 16.51
C GLU A 92 0.78 -3.88 17.21
N ASP A 93 -0.34 -4.13 17.89
CA ASP A 93 -0.63 -5.42 18.54
C ASP A 93 -0.79 -6.53 17.51
N PHE A 94 -1.50 -6.25 16.41
CA PHE A 94 -1.67 -7.16 15.28
C PHE A 94 -0.31 -7.56 14.71
N MET A 95 0.54 -6.57 14.37
CA MET A 95 1.87 -6.82 13.79
C MET A 95 2.80 -7.56 14.76
N THR A 96 2.66 -7.31 16.07
CA THR A 96 3.41 -8.03 17.13
C THR A 96 2.98 -9.47 17.26
N CYS A 97 1.68 -9.75 17.19
CA CYS A 97 1.17 -11.12 17.23
C CYS A 97 1.45 -11.88 15.93
N LEU A 98 1.29 -11.22 14.78
CA LEU A 98 1.51 -11.82 13.46
C LEU A 98 2.98 -12.24 13.28
N PHE A 99 3.91 -11.36 13.63
CA PHE A 99 5.35 -11.57 13.49
C PHE A 99 6.04 -11.84 14.82
N SER A 100 5.45 -12.70 15.66
CA SER A 100 6.12 -13.12 16.89
C SER A 100 7.39 -13.94 16.59
N SER A 101 8.40 -13.83 17.46
CA SER A 101 9.62 -14.65 17.37
C SER A 101 9.30 -16.14 17.19
N PRO A 102 10.02 -16.86 16.30
CA PRO A 102 11.20 -16.45 15.54
C PRO A 102 10.89 -15.90 14.13
N LEU A 103 9.61 -15.67 13.80
CA LEU A 103 9.23 -15.13 12.48
C LEU A 103 9.63 -13.65 12.32
N GLU A 104 9.76 -12.91 13.42
CA GLU A 104 10.29 -11.54 13.43
C GLU A 104 11.62 -11.42 12.68
N ASP A 105 12.54 -12.37 12.87
CA ASP A 105 13.86 -12.38 12.22
C ASP A 105 13.76 -12.53 10.69
N ILE A 106 12.70 -13.19 10.21
CA ILE A 106 12.42 -13.31 8.78
C ILE A 106 11.97 -11.96 8.19
N VAL A 107 11.24 -11.14 8.95
CA VAL A 107 10.77 -9.82 8.49
C VAL A 107 11.91 -8.83 8.34
N HIS A 108 12.96 -8.93 9.16
CA HIS A 108 14.11 -8.04 9.09
C HIS A 108 14.73 -8.04 7.67
N ALA A 109 14.92 -6.87 7.06
CA ALA A 109 15.43 -6.72 5.69
C ALA A 109 14.60 -7.45 4.61
N SER A 110 13.30 -7.65 4.84
CA SER A 110 12.35 -8.14 3.82
C SER A 110 11.68 -6.99 3.07
N THR A 111 11.02 -7.31 1.94
CA THR A 111 9.98 -6.45 1.36
C THR A 111 8.61 -6.92 1.86
N LEU A 112 7.87 -6.04 2.53
CA LEU A 112 6.55 -6.32 3.09
C LEU A 112 5.45 -5.63 2.28
N PHE A 113 4.50 -6.38 1.74
CA PHE A 113 3.29 -5.86 1.12
C PHE A 113 2.11 -5.96 2.08
N MET A 114 1.58 -4.81 2.49
CA MET A 114 0.34 -4.70 3.26
C MET A 114 -0.83 -4.56 2.29
N LEU A 115 -1.41 -5.69 1.90
CA LEU A 115 -2.58 -5.79 1.02
C LEU A 115 -3.86 -5.64 1.84
N THR A 116 -4.08 -4.44 2.36
CA THR A 116 -5.18 -4.16 3.27
C THR A 116 -6.36 -3.53 2.54
N CYS A 117 -7.55 -4.12 2.67
CA CYS A 117 -8.80 -3.47 2.29
C CYS A 117 -9.32 -2.70 3.51
N GLY A 118 -9.43 -1.37 3.40
CA GLY A 118 -9.82 -0.47 4.48
C GLY A 118 -8.78 0.62 4.74
N PRO A 119 -9.07 1.58 5.64
CA PRO A 119 -8.31 2.82 5.78
C PRO A 119 -7.02 2.70 6.61
N LEU A 120 -6.18 1.67 6.39
CA LEU A 120 -4.99 1.41 7.21
C LEU A 120 -4.01 2.60 7.23
N VAL A 121 -3.74 3.19 6.06
CA VAL A 121 -2.77 4.29 5.92
C VAL A 121 -3.41 5.67 5.90
N THR A 122 -4.73 5.76 5.70
CA THR A 122 -5.47 7.02 5.72
C THR A 122 -5.95 7.37 7.13
N PHE A 123 -6.09 6.40 8.03
CA PHE A 123 -6.33 6.67 9.44
C PHE A 123 -5.00 7.00 10.16
N GLN A 124 -4.88 8.23 10.68
CA GLN A 124 -3.62 8.74 11.22
C GLN A 124 -3.04 7.86 12.34
N GLU A 125 -3.87 7.40 13.27
CA GLU A 125 -3.42 6.57 14.39
C GLU A 125 -2.86 5.22 13.90
N SER A 126 -3.57 4.57 12.99
CA SER A 126 -3.15 3.32 12.35
C SER A 126 -1.87 3.49 11.55
N PHE A 127 -1.73 4.60 10.81
CA PHE A 127 -0.52 4.95 10.09
C PHE A 127 0.69 5.09 11.02
N LEU A 128 0.53 5.77 12.16
CA LEU A 128 1.60 5.93 13.16
C LEU A 128 1.97 4.59 13.81
N LYS A 129 0.98 3.77 14.21
CA LYS A 129 1.21 2.42 14.76
C LYS A 129 1.88 1.48 13.75
N LEU A 130 1.55 1.61 12.46
CA LEU A 130 2.24 0.91 11.38
C LEU A 130 3.71 1.34 11.28
N LYS A 131 4.00 2.65 11.35
CA LYS A 131 5.39 3.17 11.37
C LYS A 131 6.18 2.66 12.57
N THR A 132 5.57 2.62 13.76
CA THR A 132 6.19 2.02 14.95
C THR A 132 6.53 0.56 14.72
N SER A 133 5.58 -0.21 14.18
CA SER A 133 5.79 -1.63 13.84
C SER A 133 6.91 -1.83 12.82
N ILE A 134 6.98 -0.99 11.78
CA ILE A 134 8.05 -1.02 10.77
C ILE A 134 9.41 -0.70 11.40
N SER A 135 9.48 0.29 12.29
CA SER A 135 10.72 0.65 13.00
C SER A 135 11.25 -0.50 13.86
N ARG A 136 10.33 -1.26 14.50
CA ARG A 136 10.65 -2.45 15.30
C ARG A 136 11.09 -3.64 14.44
N LEU A 137 10.25 -4.03 13.46
CA LEU A 137 10.45 -5.24 12.63
C LEU A 137 11.56 -5.08 11.58
N ARG A 138 11.86 -3.84 11.20
CA ARG A 138 12.90 -3.46 10.26
C ARG A 138 12.86 -4.16 8.90
N PRO A 139 11.71 -4.21 8.19
CA PRO A 139 11.73 -4.54 6.77
C PRO A 139 12.58 -3.49 6.00
N GLU A 140 13.17 -3.91 4.89
CA GLU A 140 13.88 -3.01 3.97
C GLU A 140 12.90 -2.02 3.35
N TYR A 141 11.76 -2.55 2.90
CA TYR A 141 10.65 -1.80 2.33
C TYR A 141 9.31 -2.32 2.85
N THR A 142 8.38 -1.42 3.12
CA THR A 142 6.95 -1.76 3.27
C THR A 142 6.15 -1.00 2.24
N ILE A 143 5.27 -1.70 1.52
CA ILE A 143 4.38 -1.12 0.52
C ILE A 143 2.94 -1.30 1.01
N ALA A 144 2.19 -0.20 1.04
CA ALA A 144 0.78 -0.17 1.39
C ALA A 144 -0.02 0.68 0.40
N PHE A 145 -1.34 0.60 0.46
CA PHE A 145 -2.26 1.20 -0.52
C PHE A 145 -3.29 2.06 0.20
N THR A 146 -3.69 3.19 -0.39
CA THR A 146 -4.59 4.17 0.23
C THR A 146 -6.08 3.87 0.03
N GLN A 147 -6.44 3.07 -0.98
CA GLN A 147 -7.84 2.83 -1.34
C GLN A 147 -8.55 1.96 -0.30
N THR A 148 -9.66 2.47 0.24
CA THR A 148 -10.51 1.74 1.22
C THR A 148 -11.08 0.47 0.60
N ASP A 149 -11.61 0.54 -0.61
CA ASP A 149 -12.09 -0.61 -1.37
C ASP A 149 -10.95 -1.18 -2.23
N PHE A 150 -9.87 -1.62 -1.58
CA PHE A 150 -8.68 -2.12 -2.27
C PHE A 150 -8.99 -3.37 -3.12
N ILE A 151 -8.63 -3.31 -4.41
CA ILE A 151 -8.82 -4.40 -5.37
C ILE A 151 -7.44 -4.95 -5.70
N SER A 152 -7.11 -6.12 -5.14
CA SER A 152 -5.80 -6.77 -5.34
C SER A 152 -5.49 -7.03 -6.83
N ALA A 153 -6.51 -7.23 -7.66
CA ALA A 153 -6.33 -7.42 -9.10
C ALA A 153 -5.65 -6.23 -9.79
N ALA A 154 -5.85 -5.00 -9.30
CA ALA A 154 -5.23 -3.79 -9.87
C ALA A 154 -3.70 -3.77 -9.71
N VAL A 155 -3.14 -4.60 -8.80
CA VAL A 155 -1.71 -4.64 -8.48
C VAL A 155 -0.98 -5.77 -9.22
N LYS A 156 -1.68 -6.58 -10.02
CA LYS A 156 -1.07 -7.75 -10.69
C LYS A 156 0.11 -7.38 -11.59
N LEU A 157 -0.06 -6.36 -12.45
CA LEU A 157 1.01 -5.90 -13.34
C LEU A 157 2.20 -5.35 -12.55
N PHE A 158 1.93 -4.64 -11.45
CA PHE A 158 2.95 -4.14 -10.54
C PHE A 158 3.79 -5.30 -9.96
N ILE A 159 3.14 -6.36 -9.48
CA ILE A 159 3.83 -7.52 -8.89
C ILE A 159 4.68 -8.28 -9.91
N VAL A 160 4.18 -8.45 -11.14
CA VAL A 160 4.95 -9.08 -12.21
C VAL A 160 6.17 -8.23 -12.57
N ALA A 161 5.99 -6.93 -12.77
CA ALA A 161 7.09 -6.01 -13.06
C ALA A 161 8.11 -5.96 -11.92
N TYR A 162 7.65 -5.95 -10.66
CA TYR A 162 8.49 -6.05 -9.48
C TYR A 162 9.33 -7.34 -9.47
N GLY A 163 8.70 -8.50 -9.76
CA GLY A 163 9.41 -9.78 -9.84
C GLY A 163 10.52 -9.77 -10.87
N ILE A 164 10.28 -9.19 -12.04
CA ILE A 164 11.28 -9.09 -13.11
C ILE A 164 12.38 -8.09 -12.74
N GLN A 165 12.02 -6.83 -12.51
CA GLN A 165 13.02 -5.76 -12.40
C GLN A 165 13.77 -5.78 -11.06
N VAL A 166 13.10 -6.11 -9.95
CA VAL A 166 13.74 -6.07 -8.62
C VAL A 166 14.37 -7.41 -8.27
N LEU A 167 13.67 -8.53 -8.50
CA LEU A 167 14.12 -9.83 -8.03
C LEU A 167 15.04 -10.55 -9.03
N ILE A 168 14.77 -10.43 -10.33
CA ILE A 168 15.59 -11.07 -11.37
C ILE A 168 16.72 -10.14 -11.83
N GLU A 169 16.39 -8.91 -12.23
CA GLU A 169 17.38 -7.96 -12.75
C GLU A 169 18.18 -7.25 -11.64
N GLY A 170 17.68 -7.26 -10.40
CA GLY A 170 18.40 -6.78 -9.22
C GLY A 170 18.36 -5.27 -9.02
N HIS A 171 17.43 -4.55 -9.67
CA HIS A 171 17.25 -3.12 -9.45
C HIS A 171 16.84 -2.80 -8.01
N VAL A 172 17.26 -1.64 -7.50
CA VAL A 172 16.86 -1.14 -6.18
C VAL A 172 15.43 -0.61 -6.29
N LEU A 173 14.51 -1.16 -5.49
CA LEU A 173 13.08 -0.81 -5.56
C LEU A 173 12.84 0.70 -5.46
N ALA A 174 13.53 1.39 -4.54
CA ALA A 174 13.34 2.82 -4.35
C ALA A 174 13.68 3.66 -5.60
N ASP A 175 14.62 3.18 -6.42
CA ASP A 175 15.10 3.90 -7.61
C ASP A 175 14.17 3.68 -8.80
N ILE A 176 13.56 2.50 -8.92
CA ILE A 176 12.70 2.13 -10.06
C ILE A 176 11.21 2.09 -9.73
N LEU A 177 10.79 2.48 -8.52
CA LEU A 177 9.38 2.38 -8.11
C LEU A 177 8.45 3.13 -9.08
N GLN A 178 8.89 4.28 -9.60
CA GLN A 178 8.12 5.01 -10.60
C GLN A 178 7.91 4.20 -11.88
N ASP A 179 8.95 3.54 -12.39
CA ASP A 179 8.84 2.74 -13.62
C ASP A 179 7.87 1.57 -13.43
N LEU A 180 7.89 0.94 -12.25
CA LEU A 180 6.93 -0.09 -11.85
C LEU A 180 5.49 0.45 -11.79
N LEU A 181 5.31 1.65 -11.24
CA LEU A 181 4.03 2.34 -11.21
C LEU A 181 3.57 2.75 -12.63
N ASP A 182 4.50 3.07 -13.52
CA ASP A 182 4.19 3.52 -14.86
C ASP A 182 3.69 2.41 -15.79
N VAL A 183 4.12 1.17 -15.56
CA VAL A 183 3.58 0.00 -16.27
C VAL A 183 2.27 -0.54 -15.64
N SER A 184 1.90 -0.03 -14.46
CA SER A 184 0.75 -0.52 -13.67
C SER A 184 -0.50 0.33 -13.88
N LEU A 185 -1.07 0.25 -15.09
CA LEU A 185 -2.21 1.10 -15.50
C LEU A 185 -3.44 0.97 -14.59
N ASP A 186 -3.77 -0.25 -14.17
CA ASP A 186 -4.94 -0.48 -13.31
C ASP A 186 -4.74 0.13 -11.91
N LEU A 187 -3.50 0.11 -11.40
CA LEU A 187 -3.15 0.69 -10.11
C LEU A 187 -3.29 2.22 -10.12
N ARG A 188 -2.83 2.89 -11.21
CA ARG A 188 -2.91 4.36 -11.38
C ARG A 188 -4.29 4.94 -11.10
N MET A 189 -5.33 4.23 -11.53
CA MET A 189 -6.72 4.68 -11.42
C MET A 189 -7.40 4.21 -10.13
N HIS A 190 -6.78 3.29 -9.40
CA HIS A 190 -7.42 2.56 -8.31
C HIS A 190 -6.94 3.00 -6.94
N SER A 191 -5.63 3.14 -6.75
CA SER A 191 -5.04 3.45 -5.43
C SER A 191 -3.72 4.17 -5.57
N ASP A 192 -3.45 5.06 -4.63
CA ASP A 192 -2.09 5.55 -4.42
C ASP A 192 -1.28 4.49 -3.67
N VAL A 193 0.04 4.64 -3.74
CA VAL A 193 1.00 3.72 -3.11
C VAL A 193 1.81 4.46 -2.06
N VAL A 194 1.85 3.91 -0.85
CA VAL A 194 2.72 4.38 0.22
C VAL A 194 3.91 3.43 0.34
N LEU A 195 5.11 3.94 0.04
CA LEU A 195 6.37 3.26 0.31
C LEU A 195 6.94 3.75 1.64
N PHE A 196 7.17 2.81 2.55
CA PHE A 196 7.96 3.05 3.75
C PHE A 196 9.35 2.45 3.57
N HIS A 197 10.37 3.18 3.99
CA HIS A 197 11.71 2.64 4.12
C HIS A 197 12.40 3.22 5.35
N ILE A 198 13.32 2.45 5.92
CA ILE A 198 14.08 2.92 7.08
C ILE A 198 15.24 3.79 6.59
N GLN A 199 15.36 4.97 7.19
CA GLN A 199 16.46 5.89 6.98
C GLN A 199 17.19 6.14 8.30
N GLY A 200 18.51 6.29 8.26
CA GLY A 200 19.31 6.67 9.43
C GLY A 200 20.54 5.80 9.65
N ILE A 201 21.44 6.33 10.47
CA ILE A 201 22.62 5.62 11.00
C ILE A 201 22.16 4.88 12.26
N ARG A 202 22.75 3.71 12.53
CA ARG A 202 22.45 2.66 13.55
C ARG A 202 21.84 3.07 14.92
N SER A 203 21.82 4.33 15.31
CA SER A 203 21.31 4.88 16.58
C SER A 203 20.02 5.72 16.47
N SER A 204 19.57 6.15 15.28
CA SER A 204 18.29 6.84 15.08
C SER A 204 17.61 6.40 13.79
N ASN A 205 16.96 5.23 13.84
CA ASN A 205 16.18 4.74 12.71
C ASN A 205 14.87 5.56 12.65
N SER A 206 14.72 6.36 11.61
CA SER A 206 13.45 6.99 11.27
C SER A 206 12.81 6.25 10.09
N VAL A 207 11.49 6.16 10.08
CA VAL A 207 10.75 5.59 8.95
C VAL A 207 10.35 6.73 8.03
N LEU A 208 10.98 6.78 6.85
CA LEU A 208 10.57 7.66 5.77
C LEU A 208 9.34 7.07 5.09
N SER A 209 8.33 7.90 4.89
CA SER A 209 7.07 7.54 4.24
C SER A 209 6.91 8.38 2.98
N LEU A 210 6.80 7.72 1.84
CA LEU A 210 6.66 8.35 0.52
C LEU A 210 5.32 7.93 -0.07
N LEU A 211 4.46 8.90 -0.40
CA LEU A 211 3.22 8.65 -1.14
C LEU A 211 3.42 8.97 -2.60
N TYR A 212 3.09 7.99 -3.44
CA TYR A 212 3.01 8.11 -4.88
C TYR A 212 1.54 8.16 -5.28
N ALA A 213 1.09 9.35 -5.64
CA ALA A 213 -0.29 9.59 -6.08
C ALA A 213 -0.32 9.88 -7.57
N TRP A 214 -1.18 9.19 -8.30
CA TRP A 214 -1.30 9.38 -9.74
C TRP A 214 -2.14 10.62 -10.03
N TYR A 215 -1.59 11.59 -10.75
CA TYR A 215 -2.33 12.77 -11.14
C TYR A 215 -2.80 12.69 -12.59
N HIS A 216 -3.99 13.23 -12.83
CA HIS A 216 -4.52 13.42 -14.17
C HIS A 216 -5.38 14.67 -14.24
N SER A 217 -5.09 15.54 -15.20
CA SER A 217 -5.69 16.87 -15.31
C SER A 217 -7.20 16.86 -15.50
N TYR A 218 -7.85 15.77 -15.90
CA TYR A 218 -9.31 15.70 -16.07
C TYR A 218 -10.04 14.92 -14.97
N CYS A 219 -9.36 14.08 -14.20
CA CYS A 219 -10.03 13.16 -13.28
C CYS A 219 -9.35 13.03 -11.92
N HIS A 220 -8.04 13.29 -11.82
CA HIS A 220 -7.29 13.26 -10.57
C HIS A 220 -6.39 14.49 -10.42
N PRO A 221 -6.94 15.73 -10.37
CA PRO A 221 -6.11 16.90 -10.11
C PRO A 221 -5.40 16.73 -8.76
N TRP A 222 -4.07 16.84 -8.78
CA TRP A 222 -3.22 16.63 -7.60
C TRP A 222 -3.27 15.23 -6.95
N GLY A 223 -3.70 14.21 -7.70
CA GLY A 223 -3.89 12.86 -7.13
C GLY A 223 -5.25 12.66 -6.48
N ILE A 224 -6.09 13.69 -6.43
CA ILE A 224 -7.40 13.61 -5.77
C ILE A 224 -8.47 13.34 -6.82
N ALA A 225 -9.18 12.21 -6.67
CA ALA A 225 -10.24 11.80 -7.58
C ALA A 225 -11.38 12.84 -7.61
N LEU A 226 -11.76 13.27 -8.81
CA LEU A 226 -13.01 13.98 -9.03
C LEU A 226 -14.19 12.99 -8.93
N PRO A 227 -15.36 13.42 -8.42
CA PRO A 227 -16.53 12.56 -8.37
C PRO A 227 -16.88 11.96 -9.73
N MET A 228 -17.28 10.69 -9.77
CA MET A 228 -17.60 10.02 -11.03
C MET A 228 -18.72 10.74 -11.81
N GLY A 229 -19.66 11.37 -11.11
CA GLY A 229 -20.69 12.22 -11.70
C GLY A 229 -20.70 13.62 -11.07
N CYS A 230 -21.17 14.61 -11.83
CA CYS A 230 -21.36 15.95 -11.29
C CYS A 230 -22.41 15.90 -10.16
N PRO A 231 -22.12 16.47 -8.98
CA PRO A 231 -23.08 16.45 -7.87
C PRO A 231 -24.34 17.29 -8.16
N GLN A 232 -24.25 18.27 -9.06
CA GLN A 232 -25.36 19.15 -9.44
C GLN A 232 -26.24 18.55 -10.54
N CYS A 233 -25.67 18.22 -11.71
CA CYS A 233 -26.45 17.77 -12.88
C CYS A 233 -26.43 16.25 -13.11
N ARG A 234 -25.69 15.48 -12.29
CA ARG A 234 -25.56 14.01 -12.38
C ARG A 234 -24.95 13.45 -13.68
N SER A 235 -24.50 14.30 -14.60
CA SER A 235 -23.77 13.84 -15.78
C SER A 235 -22.50 13.08 -15.36
N ILE A 236 -22.22 11.99 -16.07
CA ILE A 236 -21.10 11.08 -15.77
C ILE A 236 -19.83 11.62 -16.43
N ARG A 237 -18.75 11.71 -15.64
CA ARG A 237 -17.42 12.22 -16.02
C ARG A 237 -17.43 13.50 -16.87
N PRO A 238 -18.17 14.57 -16.48
CA PRO A 238 -18.33 15.75 -17.33
C PRO A 238 -17.22 16.77 -17.11
N TRP A 239 -16.08 16.40 -16.55
CA TRP A 239 -15.11 17.36 -16.01
C TRP A 239 -14.19 17.92 -17.09
N SER A 240 -14.08 19.25 -17.13
CA SER A 240 -13.09 19.93 -17.95
C SER A 240 -11.68 19.70 -17.40
N ARG A 241 -10.68 19.98 -18.25
CA ARG A 241 -9.28 19.99 -17.83
C ARG A 241 -9.09 20.98 -16.68
N SER A 242 -8.51 20.50 -15.61
CA SER A 242 -8.18 21.26 -14.42
C SER A 242 -7.15 22.35 -14.72
N LYS A 243 -7.45 23.58 -14.30
CA LYS A 243 -6.61 24.78 -14.50
C LYS A 243 -6.33 25.44 -13.16
N GLY A 244 -5.35 26.35 -13.09
CA GLY A 244 -5.14 27.16 -11.88
C GLY A 244 -6.42 27.90 -11.51
N ASP A 245 -6.76 27.93 -10.22
CA ASP A 245 -7.96 28.60 -9.72
C ASP A 245 -7.70 30.10 -9.53
N PRO A 246 -8.24 30.97 -10.40
CA PRO A 246 -8.02 32.42 -10.29
C PRO A 246 -8.74 33.02 -9.09
N LYS A 247 -9.72 32.32 -8.51
CA LYS A 247 -10.48 32.74 -7.33
C LYS A 247 -9.97 32.09 -6.05
N GLY A 248 -9.01 31.17 -6.17
CA GLY A 248 -8.48 30.39 -5.06
C GLY A 248 -7.56 31.21 -4.17
N THR A 249 -7.70 31.03 -2.86
CA THR A 249 -6.76 31.60 -1.88
C THR A 249 -5.43 30.85 -1.84
N HIS A 250 -5.38 29.65 -2.41
CA HIS A 250 -4.19 28.81 -2.44
C HIS A 250 -3.51 28.87 -3.82
N PRO A 251 -2.20 29.18 -3.92
CA PRO A 251 -1.53 29.41 -5.21
C PRO A 251 -1.47 28.18 -6.12
N LYS A 252 -1.60 26.99 -5.53
CA LYS A 252 -1.64 25.71 -6.27
C LYS A 252 -3.06 25.13 -6.38
N ALA A 253 -4.09 25.86 -5.94
CA ALA A 253 -5.46 25.41 -6.13
C ALA A 253 -5.76 25.29 -7.63
N ARG A 254 -6.53 24.26 -7.97
CA ARG A 254 -7.02 24.05 -9.31
C ARG A 254 -8.53 23.90 -9.31
N VAL A 255 -9.13 24.29 -10.43
CA VAL A 255 -10.56 24.20 -10.66
C VAL A 255 -10.84 23.36 -11.91
N SER A 256 -11.82 22.47 -11.79
CA SER A 256 -12.40 21.69 -12.89
C SER A 256 -13.89 22.00 -12.97
N THR A 257 -14.41 22.23 -14.17
CA THR A 257 -15.79 22.66 -14.37
C THR A 257 -16.59 21.57 -15.07
N CYS A 258 -17.82 21.35 -14.64
CA CYS A 258 -18.77 20.48 -15.32
C CYS A 258 -19.12 21.05 -16.70
N GLN A 259 -18.90 20.25 -17.75
CA GLN A 259 -19.11 20.58 -19.16
C GLN A 259 -20.51 20.23 -19.67
N SER A 260 -21.39 19.71 -18.81
CA SER A 260 -22.78 19.46 -19.17
C SER A 260 -23.52 20.77 -19.43
N ILE A 261 -24.43 20.72 -20.40
CA ILE A 261 -25.28 21.85 -20.80
C ILE A 261 -25.95 22.44 -19.55
N ASP A 262 -25.83 23.76 -19.41
CA ASP A 262 -26.43 24.59 -18.34
C ASP A 262 -26.05 24.23 -16.90
N CYS A 263 -24.97 23.48 -16.66
CA CYS A 263 -24.55 23.13 -15.29
C CYS A 263 -23.52 24.11 -14.70
N GLY A 264 -22.32 24.17 -15.28
CA GLY A 264 -21.25 25.05 -14.82
C GLY A 264 -20.69 24.77 -13.41
N PHE A 265 -21.06 23.67 -12.74
CA PHE A 265 -20.56 23.33 -11.41
C PHE A 265 -19.03 23.25 -11.37
N GLU A 266 -18.39 23.88 -10.38
CA GLU A 266 -16.94 23.95 -10.24
C GLU A 266 -16.45 23.10 -9.05
N ALA A 267 -15.63 22.09 -9.34
CA ALA A 267 -14.87 21.35 -8.34
C ALA A 267 -13.50 22.01 -8.15
N ARG A 268 -13.21 22.44 -6.92
CA ARG A 268 -11.92 23.05 -6.55
C ARG A 268 -11.12 22.11 -5.69
N LEU A 269 -9.87 21.88 -6.06
CA LEU A 269 -8.96 20.95 -5.40
C LEU A 269 -7.62 21.65 -5.14
N LYS A 270 -6.99 21.29 -4.03
CA LYS A 270 -5.62 21.70 -3.68
C LYS A 270 -4.74 20.46 -3.54
N PRO A 271 -3.41 20.60 -3.66
CA PRO A 271 -2.49 19.49 -3.36
C PRO A 271 -2.73 18.94 -1.96
N LEU A 272 -2.43 17.65 -1.78
CA LEU A 272 -2.52 17.00 -0.47
C LEU A 272 -1.58 17.68 0.54
N LEU A 273 -0.32 17.88 0.13
CA LEU A 273 0.69 18.65 0.86
C LEU A 273 1.26 19.76 -0.02
N ASP A 274 1.75 20.84 0.61
CA ASP A 274 2.33 21.98 -0.10
C ASP A 274 3.63 21.63 -0.84
N LYS A 275 4.36 20.63 -0.32
CA LYS A 275 5.62 20.14 -0.87
C LYS A 275 5.39 18.78 -1.52
N TYR A 276 5.71 18.70 -2.80
CA TYR A 276 5.68 17.48 -3.60
C TYR A 276 6.67 17.60 -4.76
N GLU A 277 7.04 16.45 -5.29
CA GLU A 277 7.83 16.30 -6.50
C GLU A 277 6.95 15.74 -7.62
N ILE A 278 7.11 16.23 -8.85
CA ILE A 278 6.50 15.64 -10.05
C ILE A 278 7.57 14.75 -10.66
N VAL A 279 7.41 13.43 -10.57
CA VAL A 279 8.50 12.47 -10.85
C VAL A 279 8.40 11.89 -12.28
N SER A 280 7.18 11.83 -12.82
CA SER A 280 6.88 11.55 -14.23
C SER A 280 5.77 12.51 -14.64
N SER A 281 5.89 13.20 -15.77
CA SER A 281 4.76 13.99 -16.28
C SER A 281 4.74 14.07 -17.79
N ASP A 282 3.60 13.71 -18.37
CA ASP A 282 3.19 14.26 -19.64
C ASP A 282 2.34 15.54 -19.40
N ARG A 283 1.85 16.17 -20.47
CA ARG A 283 1.05 17.41 -20.36
C ARG A 283 -0.24 17.24 -19.55
N THR A 284 -0.72 16.02 -19.37
CA THR A 284 -2.04 15.65 -18.88
C THR A 284 -2.02 14.73 -17.66
N SER A 285 -0.99 13.93 -17.45
CA SER A 285 -0.93 12.87 -16.44
C SER A 285 0.50 12.64 -15.93
N GLY A 286 0.61 11.96 -14.78
CA GLY A 286 1.89 11.61 -14.22
C GLY A 286 1.81 11.20 -12.74
N TRP A 287 2.95 11.22 -12.05
CA TRP A 287 3.03 10.85 -10.63
C TRP A 287 3.50 12.01 -9.77
N LEU A 288 2.81 12.18 -8.64
CA LEU A 288 3.19 13.07 -7.57
C LEU A 288 3.81 12.23 -6.46
N LYS A 289 4.97 12.68 -5.97
CA LYS A 289 5.64 12.09 -4.83
C LYS A 289 5.61 13.07 -3.66
N TYR A 290 5.00 12.63 -2.58
CA TYR A 290 4.89 13.36 -1.33
C TYR A 290 5.76 12.69 -0.27
N ILE A 291 6.44 13.50 0.54
CA ILE A 291 7.07 13.02 1.77
C ILE A 291 6.05 13.25 2.89
N ILE A 292 5.61 12.16 3.52
CA ILE A 292 4.59 12.23 4.56
C ILE A 292 5.27 12.21 5.93
N SER A 293 5.09 13.29 6.69
CA SER A 293 5.48 13.34 8.09
C SER A 293 4.38 12.82 9.02
N ALA A 294 4.72 12.48 10.26
CA ALA A 294 3.76 11.99 11.26
C ALA A 294 2.64 13.01 11.59
N ALA A 295 2.85 14.28 11.31
CA ALA A 295 1.91 15.37 11.60
C ALA A 295 0.89 15.60 10.48
N GLU A 296 1.06 14.97 9.33
CA GLU A 296 0.25 15.20 8.14
C GLU A 296 -0.74 14.04 7.94
N THR A 297 -2.02 14.38 7.82
CA THR A 297 -3.09 13.42 7.49
C THR A 297 -3.15 13.18 5.97
N LEU A 298 -3.32 11.91 5.60
CA LEU A 298 -3.57 11.46 4.22
C LEU A 298 -5.06 11.46 3.88
#